data_AF-A0A2N2ILK4-F1
#
_entry.id   AF-A0A2N2ILK4-F1
#
_cell.length_a   1.000
_cell.length_b   1.000
_cell.length_c   1.000
_cell.angle_alpha   90.00
_cell.angle_beta   90.00
_cell.angle_gamma   90.00
#
_symmetry.space_group_name_H-M   'P 1'
#
loop_
_entity.id
_entity.type
_entity.pdbx_description
1 polymer ?
#
loop_
_entity_poly.entity_id
_entity_poly.type
_entity_poly.pdbx_seq_one_letter_code
_entity_poly.pdbx_strand_id
1 'polypeptide(L)'
;MDRSLFAQLTNLLGRRIDDSELLAFLEQVGAKPPKNSTDNNSTTHAVAKKLGLEMGFSHIVHDRTKHPPKKEERRYVTYFTCAWLREAFPGPLPGELDGAKTRADLEKRYGAPTWTMYDDDDGLPMRERFLVASSATWTLGCEWSRNLGVSNVHVALREPRDLGDDGIAIGMFAAWAALRAGLGKRHARSHEAASLLAKQITGREFVRQACEGHLWSDDIAPALEDFAYGYCHAAFDESEVWRKAARAPDGVGLHGDFEATFSECNPDFELVPDTWPAWERLAPLLDARWADYQATKYRVAPAATLYAEARAAQDKAKKTTGKLKPPPPEAADAAEDLTDRLQALIGKPSTDAAVVALSRELGLRLPKKHEDVPDTTRGFWIDYEKATGKKTFTVRGITFLPQGRHQVRFDGDLRFAGYTGQLPCGIAFQDPRRSLTAKLGKPTDSDEDSIEWLFRKEKRRLIVWFEKGKIQSVSWLNATQGR
;
A
#
# COMPACT_ATOMS: atom_id res chain seq x y z
N MET A 1 -14.40 -30.97 31.34
CA MET A 1 -14.24 -29.71 30.59
C MET A 1 -13.07 -28.97 31.20
N ASP A 2 -11.86 -29.27 30.74
CA ASP A 2 -10.59 -28.82 31.34
C ASP A 2 -9.70 -28.16 30.27
N ARG A 3 -10.28 -27.21 29.53
CA ARG A 3 -9.52 -26.25 28.73
C ARG A 3 -9.80 -24.89 29.35
N SER A 4 -8.76 -24.25 29.90
CA SER A 4 -8.88 -22.90 30.44
C SER A 4 -9.56 -21.98 29.42
N LEU A 5 -10.41 -21.06 29.90
CA LEU A 5 -11.15 -20.12 29.05
C LEU A 5 -10.22 -19.37 28.08
N PHE A 6 -9.01 -19.05 28.55
CA PHE A 6 -7.94 -18.46 27.75
C PHE A 6 -7.54 -19.34 26.56
N ALA A 7 -7.33 -20.65 26.76
CA ALA A 7 -6.96 -21.56 25.68
C ALA A 7 -8.07 -21.71 24.62
N GLN A 8 -9.33 -21.67 25.04
CA GLN A 8 -10.46 -21.66 24.09
C GLN A 8 -10.44 -20.38 23.25
N LEU A 9 -10.27 -19.23 23.92
CA LEU A 9 -10.26 -17.93 23.27
C LEU A 9 -9.13 -17.80 22.25
N THR A 10 -7.90 -18.20 22.59
CA THR A 10 -6.76 -18.09 21.68
C THR A 10 -6.85 -19.01 20.47
N ASN A 11 -7.51 -20.17 20.59
CA ASN A 11 -7.76 -21.08 19.47
C ASN A 11 -8.83 -20.58 18.48
N LEU A 12 -9.62 -19.58 18.89
CA LEU A 12 -10.69 -19.00 18.06
C LEU A 12 -10.24 -17.73 17.32
N LEU A 13 -9.10 -17.13 17.69
CA LEU A 13 -8.58 -15.94 17.00
C LEU A 13 -8.38 -16.20 15.50
N GLY A 14 -8.75 -15.22 14.69
CA GLY A 14 -8.68 -15.27 13.23
C GLY A 14 -9.82 -16.01 12.56
N ARG A 15 -10.78 -16.59 13.32
CA ARG A 15 -11.99 -17.19 12.74
C ARG A 15 -12.98 -16.14 12.29
N ARG A 16 -13.75 -16.47 11.24
CA ARG A 16 -14.85 -15.61 10.76
C ARG A 16 -15.92 -15.48 11.84
N ILE A 17 -16.61 -14.35 11.85
CA ILE A 17 -17.68 -14.04 12.82
C ILE A 17 -18.83 -15.07 12.80
N ASP A 18 -19.01 -15.78 11.69
CA ASP A 18 -20.04 -16.79 11.43
C ASP A 18 -19.55 -18.24 11.61
N ASP A 19 -18.32 -18.43 12.09
CA ASP A 19 -17.76 -19.76 12.39
C ASP A 19 -18.55 -20.46 13.52
N SER A 20 -18.92 -21.72 13.31
CA SER A 20 -19.79 -22.45 14.24
C SER A 20 -19.16 -22.67 15.62
N GLU A 21 -17.85 -22.89 15.69
CA GLU A 21 -17.17 -23.07 16.99
C GLU A 21 -17.06 -21.74 17.74
N LEU A 22 -16.84 -20.64 17.02
CA LEU A 22 -16.86 -19.30 17.61
C LEU A 22 -18.25 -18.92 18.11
N LEU A 23 -19.30 -19.18 17.34
CA LEU A 23 -20.68 -18.92 17.76
C LEU A 23 -21.06 -19.75 18.99
N ALA A 24 -20.68 -21.03 19.03
CA ALA A 24 -20.88 -21.88 20.21
C ALA A 24 -20.13 -21.36 21.44
N PHE A 25 -18.91 -20.85 21.26
CA PHE A 25 -18.15 -20.21 22.33
C PHE A 25 -18.85 -18.94 22.84
N LEU A 26 -19.32 -18.07 21.94
CA LEU A 26 -20.05 -16.85 22.32
C LEU A 26 -21.31 -17.17 23.14
N GLU A 27 -22.07 -18.20 22.73
CA GLU A 27 -23.22 -18.70 23.49
C GLU A 27 -22.81 -19.23 24.87
N GLN A 28 -21.76 -20.06 24.93
CA GLN A 28 -21.22 -20.61 26.19
C GLN A 28 -20.81 -19.51 27.18
N VAL A 29 -20.21 -18.41 26.71
CA VAL A 29 -19.82 -17.28 27.57
C VAL A 29 -20.95 -16.28 27.82
N GLY A 30 -22.13 -16.50 27.25
CA GLY A 30 -23.29 -15.62 27.38
C GLY A 30 -23.15 -14.28 26.64
N ALA A 31 -22.31 -14.22 25.61
CA ALA A 31 -22.16 -13.05 24.75
C ALA A 31 -23.11 -13.13 23.55
N LYS A 32 -23.67 -11.99 23.14
CA LYS A 32 -24.44 -11.90 21.89
C LYS A 32 -23.48 -11.90 20.69
N PRO A 33 -23.77 -12.67 19.62
CA PRO A 33 -23.01 -12.60 18.39
C PRO A 33 -22.99 -11.16 17.83
N PRO A 34 -21.81 -10.64 17.46
CA PRO A 34 -21.74 -9.33 16.82
C PRO A 34 -22.28 -9.39 15.38
N LYS A 35 -22.51 -8.23 14.77
CA LYS A 35 -22.87 -8.12 13.36
C LYS A 35 -21.62 -7.84 12.53
N ASN A 36 -21.56 -8.35 11.30
CA ASN A 36 -20.50 -7.97 10.36
C ASN A 36 -20.34 -6.44 10.27
N SER A 37 -19.09 -6.02 10.13
CA SER A 37 -18.70 -4.63 9.89
C SER A 37 -19.23 -4.11 8.54
N THR A 38 -19.30 -2.79 8.45
CA THR A 38 -19.84 -2.01 7.35
C THR A 38 -18.85 -0.92 6.97
N ASP A 39 -19.17 -0.13 5.94
CA ASP A 39 -18.34 1.02 5.57
C ASP A 39 -18.23 2.08 6.68
N ASN A 40 -19.16 2.09 7.63
CA ASN A 40 -19.18 3.06 8.73
C ASN A 40 -18.53 2.53 10.03
N ASN A 41 -18.05 1.28 10.06
CA ASN A 41 -17.36 0.74 11.23
C ASN A 41 -16.33 -0.32 10.83
N SER A 42 -15.06 -0.12 11.21
CA SER A 42 -14.00 -1.10 11.02
C SER A 42 -14.10 -2.28 11.98
N THR A 43 -14.63 -2.03 13.18
CA THR A 43 -14.72 -3.01 14.27
C THR A 43 -16.13 -3.16 14.83
N THR A 44 -16.37 -4.31 15.45
CA THR A 44 -17.57 -4.62 16.25
C THR A 44 -17.17 -5.44 17.47
N HIS A 45 -18.01 -5.47 18.50
CA HIS A 45 -17.66 -6.05 19.79
C HIS A 45 -18.74 -7.03 20.29
N ALA A 46 -18.31 -8.11 20.94
CA ALA A 46 -19.15 -8.95 21.77
C ALA A 46 -18.65 -8.90 23.21
N VAL A 47 -19.57 -8.79 24.18
CA VAL A 47 -19.22 -8.59 25.59
C VAL A 47 -19.86 -9.67 26.45
N ALA A 48 -19.02 -10.43 27.17
CA ALA A 48 -19.41 -11.35 28.23
C ALA A 48 -19.02 -10.74 29.58
N LYS A 49 -19.80 -9.74 30.01
CA LYS A 49 -19.50 -8.90 31.19
C LYS A 49 -19.27 -9.70 32.48
N LYS A 50 -20.02 -10.78 32.68
CA LYS A 50 -19.91 -11.65 33.87
C LYS A 50 -18.58 -12.39 33.96
N LEU A 51 -17.90 -12.58 32.83
CA LEU A 51 -16.62 -13.26 32.71
C LEU A 51 -15.49 -12.28 32.39
N GLY A 52 -15.71 -10.97 32.54
CA GLY A 52 -14.71 -9.96 32.23
C GLY A 52 -14.19 -10.00 30.79
N LEU A 53 -14.98 -10.48 29.83
CA LEU A 53 -14.56 -10.65 28.45
C LEU A 53 -15.18 -9.59 27.54
N GLU A 54 -14.33 -8.91 26.79
CA GLU A 54 -14.71 -8.11 25.65
C GLU A 54 -13.94 -8.60 24.42
N MET A 55 -14.66 -8.95 23.35
CA MET A 55 -14.11 -9.55 22.15
C MET A 55 -14.30 -8.59 20.99
N GLY A 56 -13.20 -8.18 20.36
CA GLY A 56 -13.15 -7.32 19.19
C GLY A 56 -13.10 -8.14 17.90
N PHE A 57 -13.88 -7.70 16.93
CA PHE A 57 -13.96 -8.30 15.61
C PHE A 57 -13.73 -7.22 14.57
N SER A 58 -12.92 -7.50 13.55
CA SER A 58 -12.53 -6.54 12.53
C SER A 58 -12.54 -7.17 11.14
N HIS A 59 -12.81 -6.36 10.12
CA HIS A 59 -12.52 -6.74 8.73
C HIS A 59 -11.15 -6.29 8.26
N ILE A 60 -10.52 -5.37 8.99
CA ILE A 60 -9.13 -5.00 8.85
C ILE A 60 -8.35 -5.99 9.70
N VAL A 61 -7.88 -7.05 9.04
CA VAL A 61 -7.04 -8.08 9.63
C VAL A 61 -5.72 -8.00 8.89
N HIS A 62 -4.62 -7.69 9.58
CA HIS A 62 -3.28 -7.66 8.97
C HIS A 62 -2.73 -9.10 8.85
N ASP A 63 -3.54 -9.98 8.27
CA ASP A 63 -3.20 -11.35 7.93
C ASP A 63 -3.25 -11.47 6.41
N ARG A 64 -2.13 -11.89 5.82
CA ARG A 64 -1.97 -12.04 4.37
C ARG A 64 -3.12 -12.84 3.72
N THR A 65 -3.60 -13.90 4.35
CA THR A 65 -4.68 -14.75 3.80
C THR A 65 -6.05 -14.08 3.79
N LYS A 66 -6.22 -13.02 4.60
CA LYS A 66 -7.46 -12.28 4.81
C LYS A 66 -7.43 -10.90 4.15
N HIS A 67 -6.25 -10.42 3.75
CA HIS A 67 -6.05 -9.19 3.00
C HIS A 67 -6.22 -9.38 1.48
N PRO A 68 -6.73 -8.38 0.74
CA PRO A 68 -7.43 -7.20 1.25
C PRO A 68 -8.81 -7.57 1.82
N PRO A 69 -9.43 -6.69 2.64
CA PRO A 69 -10.75 -6.95 3.19
C PRO A 69 -11.78 -7.30 2.12
N LYS A 70 -12.54 -8.39 2.35
CA LYS A 70 -13.54 -8.89 1.41
C LYS A 70 -14.94 -8.42 1.81
N LYS A 71 -15.80 -8.16 0.83
CA LYS A 71 -17.23 -7.91 1.05
C LYS A 71 -18.08 -9.08 0.57
N GLU A 72 -19.07 -9.43 1.37
CA GLU A 72 -20.20 -10.28 1.01
C GLU A 72 -21.44 -9.37 0.99
N GLU A 73 -22.00 -9.16 -0.20
CA GLU A 73 -23.05 -8.16 -0.45
C GLU A 73 -22.65 -6.72 -0.03
N ARG A 74 -23.27 -6.17 1.01
CA ARG A 74 -23.03 -4.82 1.56
C ARG A 74 -22.21 -4.83 2.85
N ARG A 75 -21.72 -5.98 3.28
CA ARG A 75 -21.01 -6.12 4.55
C ARG A 75 -19.62 -6.67 4.32
N TYR A 76 -18.68 -6.28 5.16
CA TYR A 76 -17.35 -6.90 5.13
C TYR A 76 -17.39 -8.25 5.81
N VAL A 77 -16.54 -9.17 5.37
CA VAL A 77 -16.25 -10.40 6.09
C VAL A 77 -15.44 -10.01 7.34
N THR A 78 -16.04 -10.22 8.52
CA THR A 78 -15.44 -9.85 9.80
C THR A 78 -14.85 -11.08 10.49
N TYR A 79 -13.72 -10.90 11.17
CA TYR A 79 -12.99 -11.94 11.90
C TYR A 79 -12.82 -11.56 13.37
N PHE A 80 -12.70 -12.55 14.26
CA PHE A 80 -12.34 -12.34 15.65
C PHE A 80 -10.85 -12.02 15.76
N THR A 81 -10.49 -10.78 16.11
CA THR A 81 -9.11 -10.29 16.04
C THR A 81 -8.47 -10.07 17.40
N CYS A 82 -9.24 -9.76 18.44
CA CYS A 82 -8.69 -9.57 19.78
C CYS A 82 -9.72 -9.78 20.88
N ALA A 83 -9.26 -10.01 22.10
CA ALA A 83 -10.08 -9.92 23.30
C ALA A 83 -9.36 -9.16 24.40
N TRP A 84 -10.08 -8.28 25.08
CA TRP A 84 -9.67 -7.64 26.32
C TRP A 84 -10.16 -8.46 27.51
N LEU A 85 -9.24 -8.73 28.42
CA LEU A 85 -9.47 -9.47 29.66
C LEU A 85 -9.56 -8.44 30.78
N ARG A 86 -10.76 -8.28 31.33
CA ARG A 86 -11.09 -7.33 32.40
C ARG A 86 -10.97 -8.02 33.76
N GLU A 87 -11.08 -7.24 34.84
CA GLU A 87 -10.92 -7.71 36.23
C GLU A 87 -11.75 -8.96 36.58
N ALA A 88 -12.94 -9.12 35.99
CA ALA A 88 -13.81 -10.29 36.20
C ALA A 88 -13.41 -11.55 35.40
N PHE A 89 -12.26 -11.56 34.71
CA PHE A 89 -11.81 -12.70 33.91
C PHE A 89 -11.44 -13.89 34.80
N PRO A 90 -12.06 -15.08 34.62
CA PRO A 90 -11.78 -16.22 35.46
C PRO A 90 -10.53 -16.98 35.01
N GLY A 91 -9.65 -17.25 35.97
CA GLY A 91 -8.50 -18.13 35.80
C GLY A 91 -7.18 -17.39 35.62
N PRO A 92 -6.05 -18.12 35.72
CA PRO A 92 -4.74 -17.51 35.65
C PRO A 92 -4.46 -17.01 34.23
N LEU A 93 -4.08 -15.74 34.13
CA LEU A 93 -3.50 -15.19 32.92
C LEU A 93 -2.05 -15.69 32.77
N PRO A 94 -1.57 -15.94 31.54
CA PRO A 94 -0.16 -16.24 31.33
C PRO A 94 0.70 -15.05 31.79
N GLY A 95 1.82 -15.33 32.46
CA GLY A 95 2.81 -14.31 32.82
C GLY A 95 2.52 -13.46 34.05
N GLU A 96 1.66 -13.92 34.98
CA GLU A 96 1.40 -13.28 36.29
C GLU A 96 0.93 -11.82 36.20
N LEU A 97 0.06 -11.55 35.22
CA LEU A 97 -0.43 -10.20 34.92
C LEU A 97 -1.24 -9.55 36.05
N ASP A 98 -1.83 -10.35 36.95
CA ASP A 98 -2.67 -9.88 38.06
C ASP A 98 -1.93 -8.99 39.08
N GLY A 99 -0.59 -8.95 39.03
CA GLY A 99 0.22 -8.22 40.00
C GLY A 99 0.84 -6.90 39.55
N ALA A 100 0.76 -6.52 38.26
CA ALA A 100 1.45 -5.32 37.76
C ALA A 100 0.50 -4.12 37.74
N LYS A 101 0.67 -3.19 38.69
CA LYS A 101 -0.20 -2.02 38.86
C LYS A 101 0.42 -0.72 38.37
N THR A 102 1.73 -0.71 38.14
CA THR A 102 2.46 0.48 37.70
C THR A 102 3.22 0.23 36.40
N ARG A 103 3.49 1.31 35.66
CA ARG A 103 4.39 1.31 34.51
C ARG A 103 5.75 0.68 34.84
N ALA A 104 6.31 1.02 36.00
CA ALA A 104 7.61 0.49 36.45
C ALA A 104 7.56 -1.03 36.70
N ASP A 105 6.44 -1.56 37.22
CA ASP A 105 6.27 -3.00 37.37
C ASP A 105 6.25 -3.71 36.01
N LEU A 106 5.56 -3.13 35.04
CA LEU A 106 5.49 -3.66 33.67
C LEU A 106 6.84 -3.61 32.98
N GLU A 107 7.56 -2.48 33.06
CA GLU A 107 8.90 -2.34 32.50
C GLU A 107 9.90 -3.32 33.14
N LYS A 108 9.82 -3.52 34.45
CA LYS A 108 10.66 -4.48 35.16
C LYS A 108 10.39 -5.92 34.73
N ARG A 109 9.14 -6.27 34.44
CA ARG A 109 8.72 -7.65 34.11
C ARG A 109 8.90 -7.98 32.64
N TYR A 110 8.50 -7.08 31.75
CA TYR A 110 8.37 -7.35 30.31
C TYR A 110 9.35 -6.52 29.47
N GLY A 111 10.18 -5.69 30.12
CA GLY A 111 11.04 -4.75 29.43
C GLY A 111 10.26 -3.51 28.96
N ALA A 112 10.91 -2.71 28.13
CA ALA A 112 10.30 -1.49 27.61
C ALA A 112 9.03 -1.78 26.78
N PRO A 113 8.08 -0.83 26.72
CA PRO A 113 6.91 -0.98 25.89
C PRO A 113 7.30 -1.17 24.42
N THR A 114 6.54 -2.03 23.73
CA THR A 114 6.65 -2.29 22.29
C THR A 114 5.99 -1.22 21.44
N TRP A 115 5.06 -0.46 22.02
CA TRP A 115 4.33 0.61 21.36
C TRP A 115 3.88 1.65 22.37
N THR A 116 3.84 2.91 21.95
CA THR A 116 3.54 4.06 22.79
C THR A 116 2.74 5.08 21.98
N MET A 117 1.60 5.53 22.50
CA MET A 117 0.76 6.59 21.94
C MET A 117 0.74 7.78 22.88
N TYR A 118 0.83 8.97 22.31
CA TYR A 118 0.98 10.24 23.04
C TYR A 118 -0.33 11.02 23.09
N ASP A 119 -0.46 11.84 24.13
CA ASP A 119 -1.47 12.89 24.23
C ASP A 119 -0.99 14.11 23.44
N ASP A 120 -1.88 14.69 22.63
CA ASP A 120 -1.55 15.79 21.71
C ASP A 120 -1.16 17.07 22.44
N ASP A 121 -1.67 17.28 23.66
CA ASP A 121 -1.52 18.55 24.38
C ASP A 121 -0.23 18.62 25.23
N ASP A 122 0.26 17.49 25.75
CA ASP A 122 1.36 17.46 26.73
C ASP A 122 2.59 16.65 26.28
N GLY A 123 2.49 15.91 25.18
CA GLY A 123 3.57 15.04 24.69
C GLY A 123 3.96 13.92 25.63
N LEU A 124 3.07 13.57 26.56
CA LEU A 124 3.19 12.45 27.47
C LEU A 124 2.47 11.24 26.88
N PRO A 125 2.96 10.00 27.11
CA PRO A 125 2.31 8.82 26.58
C PRO A 125 0.96 8.58 27.28
N MET A 126 -0.13 8.64 26.51
CA MET A 126 -1.49 8.32 26.97
C MET A 126 -1.65 6.81 27.17
N ARG A 127 -1.04 5.99 26.30
CA ARG A 127 -1.12 4.52 26.29
C ARG A 127 0.21 3.90 25.93
N GLU A 128 0.63 2.89 26.68
CA GLU A 128 1.84 2.10 26.45
C GLU A 128 1.48 0.62 26.38
N ARG A 129 1.94 -0.09 25.34
CA ARG A 129 1.69 -1.52 25.17
C ARG A 129 2.95 -2.33 25.39
N PHE A 130 2.87 -3.31 26.28
CA PHE A 130 3.91 -4.28 26.58
C PHE A 130 3.53 -5.63 26.00
N LEU A 131 4.48 -6.29 25.33
CA LEU A 131 4.34 -7.67 24.89
C LEU A 131 4.68 -8.60 26.06
N VAL A 132 3.74 -9.44 26.46
CA VAL A 132 3.86 -10.34 27.61
C VAL A 132 4.27 -11.73 27.14
N ALA A 133 3.58 -12.24 26.12
CA ALA A 133 3.85 -13.53 25.51
C ALA A 133 3.39 -13.54 24.05
N SER A 134 3.90 -14.49 23.26
CA SER A 134 3.41 -14.72 21.90
C SER A 134 3.47 -16.19 21.54
N SER A 135 2.65 -16.59 20.57
CA SER A 135 2.69 -17.88 19.91
C SER A 135 2.88 -17.69 18.41
N ALA A 136 2.72 -18.77 17.62
CA ALA A 136 2.67 -18.65 16.17
C ALA A 136 1.42 -17.91 15.66
N THR A 137 0.33 -17.86 16.44
CA THR A 137 -0.98 -17.36 15.99
C THR A 137 -1.56 -16.24 16.84
N TRP A 138 -0.99 -15.93 18.01
CA TRP A 138 -1.50 -14.86 18.87
C TRP A 138 -0.39 -14.13 19.65
N THR A 139 -0.69 -12.93 20.09
CA THR A 139 0.12 -12.13 21.02
C THR A 139 -0.70 -11.80 22.26
N LEU A 140 -0.08 -11.88 23.44
CA LEU A 140 -0.64 -11.43 24.70
C LEU A 140 0.10 -10.15 25.08
N GLY A 141 -0.64 -9.09 25.30
CA GLY A 141 -0.10 -7.82 25.72
C GLY A 141 -0.87 -7.23 26.89
N CYS A 142 -0.27 -6.23 27.51
CA CYS A 142 -0.97 -5.34 28.43
C CYS A 142 -0.77 -3.89 28.01
N GLU A 143 -1.82 -3.10 28.14
CA GLU A 143 -1.83 -1.69 27.80
C GLU A 143 -1.96 -0.87 29.07
N TRP A 144 -0.93 -0.11 29.43
CA TRP A 144 -0.96 0.82 30.54
C TRP A 144 -1.42 2.18 30.06
N SER A 145 -2.44 2.76 30.70
CA SER A 145 -2.82 4.16 30.46
C SER A 145 -2.56 5.01 31.69
N ARG A 146 -1.84 6.12 31.51
CA ARG A 146 -1.55 7.07 32.59
C ARG A 146 -2.82 7.70 33.14
N ASN A 147 -3.74 8.12 32.27
CA ASN A 147 -4.96 8.84 32.64
C ASN A 147 -5.97 7.93 33.37
N LEU A 148 -5.95 6.64 33.06
CA LEU A 148 -6.84 5.66 33.70
C LEU A 148 -6.19 4.94 34.88
N GLY A 149 -4.86 4.96 35.01
CA GLY A 149 -4.13 4.21 36.02
C GLY A 149 -4.33 2.69 35.92
N VAL A 150 -4.83 2.19 34.78
CA VAL A 150 -5.24 0.80 34.59
C VAL A 150 -4.41 0.15 33.49
N SER A 151 -4.02 -1.11 33.72
CA SER A 151 -3.50 -2.03 32.72
C SER A 151 -4.65 -2.85 32.11
N ASN A 152 -4.91 -2.72 30.81
CA ASN A 152 -5.82 -3.62 30.09
C ASN A 152 -5.03 -4.77 29.53
N VAL A 153 -5.31 -5.99 29.98
CA VAL A 153 -4.75 -7.19 29.35
C VAL A 153 -5.54 -7.48 28.08
N HIS A 154 -4.84 -7.77 26.99
CA HIS A 154 -5.47 -8.19 25.74
C HIS A 154 -4.70 -9.31 25.10
N VAL A 155 -5.41 -10.19 24.41
CA VAL A 155 -4.83 -11.16 23.50
C VAL A 155 -5.35 -10.88 22.10
N ALA A 156 -4.46 -10.86 21.12
CA ALA A 156 -4.76 -10.49 19.75
C ALA A 156 -4.25 -11.56 18.79
N LEU A 157 -4.86 -11.65 17.62
CA LEU A 157 -4.34 -12.42 16.50
C LEU A 157 -2.92 -11.92 16.19
N ARG A 158 -1.99 -12.85 16.05
CA ARG A 158 -0.63 -12.51 15.60
C ARG A 158 -0.70 -12.30 14.10
N GLU A 159 -0.58 -11.04 13.73
CA GLU A 159 -0.67 -10.57 12.36
C GLU A 159 0.75 -10.23 11.87
N PRO A 160 1.22 -10.77 10.73
CA PRO A 160 2.35 -10.18 10.04
C PRO A 160 2.06 -8.70 9.86
N ARG A 161 2.98 -7.85 10.28
CA ARG A 161 2.74 -6.41 10.20
C ARG A 161 2.80 -6.01 8.75
N ASP A 162 1.71 -5.44 8.27
CA ASP A 162 1.66 -4.74 7.00
C ASP A 162 2.78 -3.69 6.99
N LEU A 163 3.62 -3.67 5.95
CA LEU A 163 4.66 -2.64 5.77
C LEU A 163 4.32 -1.65 4.64
N GLY A 164 3.40 -2.00 3.74
CA GLY A 164 2.94 -1.17 2.63
C GLY A 164 2.75 -1.93 1.32
N ASP A 165 2.14 -1.27 0.34
CA ASP A 165 1.83 -1.84 -0.98
C ASP A 165 3.03 -1.80 -1.94
N ASP A 166 2.83 -2.20 -3.20
CA ASP A 166 3.85 -2.24 -4.25
C ASP A 166 4.27 -0.85 -4.78
N GLY A 167 4.19 0.19 -3.95
CA GLY A 167 4.77 1.50 -4.20
C GLY A 167 6.30 1.44 -4.37
N ILE A 168 6.88 2.38 -5.12
CA ILE A 168 8.32 2.40 -5.42
C ILE A 168 9.16 2.49 -4.13
N ALA A 169 8.73 3.30 -3.16
CA ALA A 169 9.43 3.44 -1.88
C ALA A 169 9.48 2.11 -1.10
N ILE A 170 8.35 1.39 -1.03
CA ILE A 170 8.27 0.06 -0.39
C ILE A 170 9.12 -0.95 -1.16
N GLY A 171 9.08 -0.92 -2.49
CA GLY A 171 9.95 -1.73 -3.32
C GLY A 171 11.43 -1.51 -3.02
N MET A 172 11.89 -0.25 -2.97
CA MET A 172 13.28 0.06 -2.63
C MET A 172 13.65 -0.36 -1.21
N PHE A 173 12.73 -0.19 -0.26
CA PHE A 173 12.90 -0.68 1.10
C PHE A 173 13.04 -2.21 1.15
N ALA A 174 12.18 -2.95 0.43
CA ALA A 174 12.24 -4.41 0.35
C ALA A 174 13.59 -4.90 -0.21
N ALA A 175 14.09 -4.25 -1.28
CA ALA A 175 15.41 -4.55 -1.83
C ALA A 175 16.53 -4.29 -0.81
N TRP A 176 16.48 -3.18 -0.08
CA TRP A 176 17.46 -2.88 0.96
C TRP A 176 17.41 -3.92 2.09
N ALA A 177 16.21 -4.25 2.59
CA ALA A 177 16.04 -5.22 3.67
C ALA A 177 16.60 -6.60 3.28
N ALA A 178 16.30 -7.05 2.05
CA ALA A 178 16.79 -8.29 1.49
C ALA A 178 18.33 -8.34 1.43
N LEU A 179 18.95 -7.29 0.90
CA LEU A 179 20.41 -7.21 0.77
C LEU A 179 21.13 -7.03 2.10
N ARG A 180 20.48 -6.38 3.09
CA ARG A 180 21.07 -6.08 4.39
C ARG A 180 21.04 -7.25 5.36
N ALA A 181 19.89 -7.91 5.48
CA ALA A 181 19.66 -8.91 6.53
C ALA A 181 19.12 -10.24 5.98
N GLY A 182 18.92 -10.33 4.66
CA GLY A 182 18.22 -11.44 4.04
C GLY A 182 16.70 -11.25 4.05
N LEU A 183 16.02 -12.23 3.46
CA LEU A 183 14.57 -12.28 3.41
C LEU A 183 14.01 -13.22 4.50
N GLY A 184 12.71 -13.09 4.74
CA GLY A 184 11.99 -13.99 5.61
C GLY A 184 12.03 -15.44 5.12
N LYS A 185 11.77 -16.39 6.04
CA LYS A 185 11.89 -17.84 5.75
C LYS A 185 11.04 -18.30 4.55
N ARG A 186 9.92 -17.61 4.29
CA ARG A 186 9.04 -17.86 3.15
C ARG A 186 9.76 -17.77 1.80
N HIS A 187 10.77 -16.91 1.71
CA HIS A 187 11.49 -16.58 0.48
C HIS A 187 12.83 -17.27 0.35
N ALA A 188 13.25 -18.08 1.34
CA ALA A 188 14.59 -18.67 1.39
C ALA A 188 14.96 -19.54 0.16
N ARG A 189 13.98 -19.92 -0.67
CA ARG A 189 14.17 -20.72 -1.89
C ARG A 189 13.35 -20.23 -3.08
N SER A 190 12.78 -19.03 -3.03
CA SER A 190 12.00 -18.52 -4.17
C SER A 190 12.94 -18.03 -5.28
N HIS A 191 12.50 -18.20 -6.52
CA HIS A 191 13.23 -17.72 -7.69
C HIS A 191 13.34 -16.19 -7.65
N GLU A 192 12.25 -15.52 -7.27
CA GLU A 192 12.16 -14.07 -7.12
C GLU A 192 13.14 -13.54 -6.07
N ALA A 193 13.31 -14.24 -4.95
CA ALA A 193 14.31 -13.87 -3.95
C ALA A 193 15.75 -13.97 -4.50
N ALA A 194 16.06 -15.05 -5.23
CA ALA A 194 17.36 -15.22 -5.86
C ALA A 194 17.61 -14.11 -6.91
N SER A 195 16.61 -13.81 -7.75
CA SER A 195 16.68 -12.73 -8.73
C SER A 195 16.84 -11.36 -8.09
N LEU A 196 16.16 -11.07 -6.97
CA LEU A 196 16.31 -9.81 -6.24
C LEU A 196 17.74 -9.66 -5.69
N LEU A 197 18.25 -10.70 -5.01
CA LEU A 197 19.60 -10.69 -4.44
C LEU A 197 20.69 -10.59 -5.51
N ALA A 198 20.44 -11.17 -6.70
CA ALA A 198 21.30 -11.03 -7.87
C ALA A 198 21.10 -9.71 -8.64
N LYS A 199 20.23 -8.81 -8.16
CA LYS A 199 19.86 -7.55 -8.80
C LYS A 199 19.27 -7.69 -10.22
N GLN A 200 18.64 -8.81 -10.53
CA GLN A 200 18.00 -9.09 -11.82
C GLN A 200 16.59 -8.54 -11.92
N ILE A 201 15.88 -8.45 -10.80
CA ILE A 201 14.58 -7.77 -10.66
C ILE A 201 14.71 -6.64 -9.65
N THR A 202 13.83 -5.66 -9.69
CA THR A 202 13.77 -4.59 -8.68
C THR A 202 13.08 -5.07 -7.40
N GLY A 203 13.21 -4.32 -6.31
CA GLY A 203 12.48 -4.62 -5.09
C GLY A 203 10.96 -4.45 -5.24
N ARG A 204 10.49 -3.56 -6.13
CA ARG A 204 9.06 -3.43 -6.42
C ARG A 204 8.54 -4.64 -7.19
N GLU A 205 9.29 -5.13 -8.17
CA GLU A 205 8.96 -6.38 -8.88
C GLU A 205 8.91 -7.56 -7.92
N PHE A 206 9.84 -7.64 -6.97
CA PHE A 206 9.80 -8.64 -5.89
C PHE A 206 8.52 -8.53 -5.05
N VAL A 207 8.13 -7.33 -4.60
CA VAL A 207 6.88 -7.15 -3.82
C VAL A 207 5.65 -7.59 -4.60
N ARG A 208 5.58 -7.26 -5.90
CA ARG A 208 4.49 -7.68 -6.79
C ARG A 208 4.41 -9.19 -6.96
N GLN A 209 5.54 -9.83 -7.25
CA GLN A 209 5.60 -11.22 -7.68
C GLN A 209 5.65 -12.18 -6.50
N ALA A 210 6.47 -11.89 -5.49
CA ALA A 210 6.73 -12.77 -4.36
C ALA A 210 5.88 -12.45 -3.13
N CYS A 211 5.50 -11.18 -2.93
CA CYS A 211 4.77 -10.72 -1.75
C CYS A 211 3.27 -10.47 -2.02
N GLU A 212 2.75 -10.91 -3.17
CA GLU A 212 1.33 -10.77 -3.53
C GLU A 212 0.88 -9.29 -3.64
N GLY A 213 1.81 -8.40 -4.00
CA GLY A 213 1.57 -6.96 -4.17
C GLY A 213 1.64 -6.15 -2.89
N HIS A 214 2.05 -6.77 -1.77
CA HIS A 214 2.08 -6.12 -0.46
C HIS A 214 3.24 -6.63 0.37
N LEU A 215 4.07 -5.75 0.93
CA LEU A 215 5.19 -6.17 1.78
C LEU A 215 4.70 -6.39 3.22
N TRP A 216 5.02 -7.55 3.77
CA TRP A 216 4.69 -7.92 5.14
C TRP A 216 5.96 -8.13 5.97
N SER A 217 5.83 -8.03 7.29
CA SER A 217 6.94 -8.19 8.20
C SER A 217 7.56 -9.60 8.19
N ASP A 218 6.84 -10.61 7.69
CA ASP A 218 7.33 -11.97 7.49
C ASP A 218 8.02 -12.19 6.12
N ASP A 219 7.99 -11.21 5.22
CA ASP A 219 8.75 -11.21 3.95
C ASP A 219 10.21 -10.83 4.17
N ILE A 220 10.52 -10.13 5.25
CA ILE A 220 11.87 -9.65 5.59
C ILE A 220 12.48 -10.48 6.72
N ALA A 221 13.78 -10.32 6.95
CA ALA A 221 14.46 -10.98 8.06
C ALA A 221 13.86 -10.56 9.42
N PRO A 222 13.63 -11.49 10.37
CA PRO A 222 13.07 -11.16 11.69
C PRO A 222 13.85 -10.08 12.46
N ALA A 223 15.15 -9.95 12.22
CA ALA A 223 15.98 -8.92 12.84
C ALA A 223 15.58 -7.49 12.45
N LEU A 224 14.92 -7.31 11.31
CA LEU A 224 14.46 -6.02 10.80
C LEU A 224 13.00 -5.72 11.16
N GLU A 225 12.25 -6.66 11.74
CA GLU A 225 10.80 -6.56 11.85
C GLU A 225 10.33 -5.29 12.57
N ASP A 226 10.91 -5.02 13.75
CA ASP A 226 10.56 -3.85 14.56
C ASP A 226 10.99 -2.53 13.92
N PHE A 227 12.17 -2.52 13.29
CA PHE A 227 12.65 -1.37 12.54
C PHE A 227 11.77 -1.07 11.35
N ALA A 228 11.47 -2.08 10.53
CA ALA A 228 10.69 -1.94 9.32
C ALA A 228 9.30 -1.39 9.61
N TYR A 229 8.64 -1.92 10.64
CA TYR A 229 7.32 -1.43 11.03
C TYR A 229 7.37 0.02 11.49
N GLY A 230 8.29 0.36 12.41
CA GLY A 230 8.45 1.74 12.87
C GLY A 230 8.80 2.68 11.73
N TYR A 231 9.70 2.29 10.84
CA TYR A 231 10.19 3.13 9.75
C TYR A 231 9.18 3.34 8.61
N CYS A 232 8.44 2.30 8.23
CA CYS A 232 7.43 2.40 7.17
C CYS A 232 6.16 3.13 7.65
N HIS A 233 5.81 3.03 8.94
CA HIS A 233 4.60 3.63 9.51
C HIS A 233 4.83 4.89 10.36
N ALA A 234 6.08 5.32 10.58
CA ALA A 234 6.38 6.55 11.32
C ALA A 234 5.74 7.82 10.73
N ALA A 235 5.29 7.80 9.46
CA ALA A 235 4.55 8.90 8.85
C ALA A 235 3.05 8.88 9.17
N PHE A 236 2.48 7.74 9.58
CA PHE A 236 1.05 7.56 9.86
C PHE A 236 0.71 7.60 11.36
N ASP A 237 1.68 7.38 12.24
CA ASP A 237 1.51 7.53 13.68
C ASP A 237 1.98 8.95 14.06
N GLU A 238 1.05 9.92 14.06
CA GLU A 238 1.27 11.34 14.44
C GLU A 238 1.78 11.53 15.89
N SER A 239 2.10 10.44 16.57
CA SER A 239 2.72 10.40 17.88
C SER A 239 3.96 11.33 17.90
N GLU A 240 3.87 12.36 18.75
CA GLU A 240 4.84 13.43 18.89
C GLU A 240 6.26 12.92 19.21
N VAL A 241 6.41 11.68 19.63
CA VAL A 241 7.72 11.06 19.88
C VAL A 241 8.47 10.67 18.63
N TRP A 242 7.81 10.41 17.51
CA TRP A 242 8.52 10.37 16.24
C TRP A 242 9.03 11.75 15.85
N ARG A 243 8.26 12.83 16.08
CA ARG A 243 8.76 14.21 15.87
C ARG A 243 9.88 14.60 16.85
N LYS A 244 9.81 14.20 18.12
CA LYS A 244 10.77 14.56 19.19
C LYS A 244 12.05 13.70 19.15
N ALA A 245 11.96 12.41 18.84
CA ALA A 245 13.12 11.55 18.65
C ALA A 245 13.78 11.79 17.28
N ALA A 246 13.00 11.99 16.22
CA ALA A 246 13.51 12.27 14.89
C ALA A 246 13.73 13.77 14.63
N ARG A 247 14.44 14.48 15.53
CA ARG A 247 15.09 15.77 15.22
C ARG A 247 16.18 15.65 14.13
N ALA A 248 15.99 14.74 13.17
CA ALA A 248 16.73 14.68 11.94
C ALA A 248 16.33 15.90 11.08
N PRO A 249 17.29 16.60 10.45
CA PRO A 249 17.02 17.79 9.67
C PRO A 249 16.07 17.58 8.47
N ASP A 250 15.89 16.35 8.00
CA ASP A 250 15.13 16.01 6.78
C ASP A 250 14.31 14.72 7.00
N GLY A 251 13.08 14.69 6.46
CA GLY A 251 12.19 13.52 6.26
C GLY A 251 11.99 12.53 7.42
N VAL A 252 10.76 12.33 7.91
CA VAL A 252 10.48 11.28 8.91
C VAL A 252 9.96 10.02 8.22
N GLY A 253 10.60 8.88 8.49
CA GLY A 253 10.20 7.57 7.97
C GLY A 253 10.52 7.38 6.48
N LEU A 254 10.09 6.24 5.94
CA LEU A 254 10.37 5.84 4.56
C LEU A 254 9.92 6.89 3.54
N HIS A 255 8.71 7.45 3.70
CA HIS A 255 8.17 8.43 2.77
C HIS A 255 8.99 9.73 2.75
N GLY A 256 9.29 10.29 3.93
CA GLY A 256 10.07 11.51 4.04
C GLY A 256 11.51 11.35 3.53
N ASP A 257 12.15 10.22 3.82
CA ASP A 257 13.50 9.92 3.31
C ASP A 257 13.51 9.72 1.80
N PHE A 258 12.47 9.09 1.25
CA PHE A 258 12.30 8.92 -0.18
C PHE A 258 12.13 10.29 -0.86
N GLU A 259 11.25 11.14 -0.34
CA GLU A 259 11.05 12.51 -0.84
C GLU A 259 12.35 13.33 -0.75
N ALA A 260 13.04 13.33 0.38
CA ALA A 260 14.29 14.06 0.58
C ALA A 260 15.45 13.57 -0.32
N THR A 261 15.39 12.32 -0.78
CA THR A 261 16.38 11.74 -1.69
C THR A 261 16.12 12.15 -3.14
N PHE A 262 14.85 12.29 -3.54
CA PHE A 262 14.47 12.43 -4.95
C PHE A 262 13.85 13.77 -5.35
N SER A 263 13.45 14.62 -4.41
CA SER A 263 12.80 15.92 -4.66
C SER A 263 13.59 16.84 -5.61
N GLU A 264 14.92 16.81 -5.56
CA GLU A 264 15.78 17.57 -6.49
C GLU A 264 15.80 17.01 -7.92
N CYS A 265 15.55 15.72 -8.08
CA CYS A 265 15.58 15.03 -9.37
C CYS A 265 14.19 14.99 -10.02
N ASN A 266 13.14 15.01 -9.22
CA ASN A 266 11.77 15.07 -9.67
C ASN A 266 10.91 15.72 -8.57
N PRO A 267 10.20 16.83 -8.83
CA PRO A 267 9.24 17.36 -7.87
C PRO A 267 8.13 16.35 -7.53
N ASP A 268 7.96 15.31 -8.36
CA ASP A 268 7.02 14.22 -8.14
C ASP A 268 7.76 12.90 -7.88
N PHE A 269 7.82 12.52 -6.61
CA PHE A 269 8.48 11.28 -6.17
C PHE A 269 7.82 10.01 -6.76
N GLU A 270 6.55 10.08 -7.18
CA GLU A 270 5.87 8.97 -7.88
C GLU A 270 6.48 8.65 -9.26
N LEU A 271 7.24 9.58 -9.83
CA LEU A 271 7.92 9.44 -11.12
C LEU A 271 9.38 9.00 -10.96
N VAL A 272 9.81 8.61 -9.76
CA VAL A 272 11.14 8.03 -9.54
C VAL A 272 11.22 6.70 -10.30
N PRO A 273 12.22 6.50 -11.17
CA PRO A 273 12.33 5.26 -11.93
C PRO A 273 12.66 4.11 -10.99
N ASP A 274 11.88 3.03 -11.09
CA ASP A 274 12.10 1.79 -10.35
C ASP A 274 13.34 1.07 -10.90
N THR A 275 14.52 1.43 -10.39
CA THR A 275 15.82 1.01 -10.92
C THR A 275 16.86 0.89 -9.80
N TRP A 276 17.87 0.04 -10.01
CA TRP A 276 18.98 -0.11 -9.07
C TRP A 276 19.77 1.19 -8.83
N PRO A 277 20.08 2.02 -9.85
CA PRO A 277 20.69 3.33 -9.62
C PRO A 277 19.88 4.27 -8.72
N ALA A 278 18.54 4.22 -8.78
CA ALA A 278 17.71 4.99 -7.87
C ALA A 278 17.76 4.40 -6.45
N TRP A 279 17.68 3.08 -6.32
CA TRP A 279 17.88 2.39 -5.04
C TRP A 279 19.24 2.71 -4.40
N GLU A 280 20.32 2.75 -5.18
CA GLU A 280 21.68 3.07 -4.70
C GLU A 280 21.80 4.48 -4.11
N ARG A 281 20.90 5.40 -4.47
CA ARG A 281 20.83 6.74 -3.85
C ARG A 281 20.10 6.70 -2.51
N LEU A 282 19.10 5.85 -2.35
CA LEU A 282 18.33 5.75 -1.11
C LEU A 282 19.05 4.87 -0.06
N ALA A 283 19.72 3.81 -0.50
CA ALA A 283 20.33 2.80 0.36
C ALA A 283 21.24 3.35 1.49
N PRO A 284 22.11 4.36 1.26
CA PRO A 284 22.93 4.92 2.33
C PRO A 284 22.12 5.54 3.47
N LEU A 285 20.97 6.14 3.16
CA LEU A 285 20.07 6.71 4.17
C LEU A 285 19.38 5.61 4.97
N LEU A 286 18.96 4.52 4.32
CA LEU A 286 18.41 3.34 4.98
C LEU A 286 19.43 2.67 5.93
N ASP A 287 20.69 2.58 5.50
CA ASP A 287 21.78 2.07 6.35
C ASP A 287 21.99 2.96 7.59
N ALA A 288 21.95 4.28 7.44
CA ALA A 288 22.02 5.22 8.55
C ALA A 288 20.81 5.08 9.49
N ARG A 289 19.59 4.99 8.95
CA ARG A 289 18.36 4.79 9.76
C ARG A 289 18.43 3.49 10.56
N TRP A 290 18.94 2.43 9.95
CA TRP A 290 19.12 1.15 10.64
C TRP A 290 20.21 1.22 11.72
N ALA A 291 21.37 1.82 11.43
CA ALA A 291 22.44 1.98 12.42
C ALA A 291 21.99 2.83 13.62
N ASP A 292 21.27 3.93 13.35
CA ASP A 292 20.63 4.75 14.37
C ASP A 292 19.65 3.90 15.21
N TYR A 293 18.75 3.17 14.57
CA TYR A 293 17.83 2.29 15.27
C TYR A 293 18.54 1.23 16.12
N GLN A 294 19.64 0.65 15.64
CA GLN A 294 20.43 -0.31 16.42
C GLN A 294 21.00 0.33 17.69
N ALA A 295 21.47 1.58 17.60
CA ALA A 295 22.06 2.31 18.72
C ALA A 295 21.01 2.87 19.69
N THR A 296 19.89 3.38 19.17
CA THR A 296 18.96 4.23 19.93
C THR A 296 17.62 3.58 20.15
N LYS A 297 17.23 2.62 19.31
CA LYS A 297 15.85 2.08 19.23
C LYS A 297 14.81 3.20 19.13
N TYR A 298 15.17 4.30 18.46
CA TYR A 298 14.39 5.54 18.37
C TYR A 298 14.09 6.24 19.70
N ARG A 299 14.89 5.97 20.75
CA ARG A 299 14.68 6.57 22.09
C ARG A 299 15.43 7.87 22.32
N VAL A 300 16.45 8.14 21.52
CA VAL A 300 17.27 9.35 21.62
C VAL A 300 17.43 9.96 20.25
N ALA A 301 17.69 11.26 20.21
CA ALA A 301 17.95 11.95 18.96
C ALA A 301 19.15 11.33 18.26
N PRO A 302 19.08 11.18 16.93
CA PRO A 302 20.15 10.58 16.18
C PRO A 302 21.42 11.44 16.16
N ALA A 303 22.57 10.79 16.02
CA ALA A 303 23.82 11.49 15.80
C ALA A 303 23.82 12.15 14.41
N ALA A 304 23.92 13.49 14.37
CA ALA A 304 23.93 14.25 13.11
C ALA A 304 25.03 13.82 12.13
N THR A 305 26.16 13.34 12.65
CA THR A 305 27.28 12.85 11.85
C THR A 305 26.91 11.65 10.98
N LEU A 306 26.04 10.75 11.48
CA LEU A 306 25.61 9.55 10.75
C LEU A 306 24.85 9.91 9.46
N TYR A 307 23.97 10.90 9.53
CA TYR A 307 23.21 11.35 8.36
C TYR A 307 24.03 12.25 7.43
N ALA A 308 25.01 12.99 7.95
CA ALA A 308 25.96 13.73 7.11
C ALA A 308 26.80 12.77 6.23
N GLU A 309 27.27 11.66 6.81
CA GLU A 309 27.97 10.60 6.08
C GLU A 309 27.06 9.93 5.05
N ALA A 310 25.82 9.62 5.42
CA ALA A 310 24.83 9.09 4.49
C ALA A 310 24.63 10.04 3.31
N ARG A 311 24.45 11.35 3.55
CA ARG A 311 24.25 12.34 2.49
C ARG A 311 25.46 12.44 1.56
N ALA A 312 26.66 12.43 2.11
CA ALA A 312 27.89 12.39 1.30
C ALA A 312 27.95 11.13 0.41
N ALA A 313 27.50 9.98 0.92
CA ALA A 313 27.39 8.75 0.13
C ALA A 313 26.28 8.84 -0.93
N GLN A 314 25.12 9.45 -0.63
CA GLN A 314 24.07 9.73 -1.61
C GLN A 314 24.59 10.62 -2.75
N ASP A 315 25.31 11.69 -2.43
CA ASP A 315 25.90 12.61 -3.41
C ASP A 315 26.93 11.90 -4.30
N LYS A 316 27.72 10.99 -3.71
CA LYS A 316 28.64 10.14 -4.46
C LYS A 316 27.88 9.21 -5.40
N ALA A 317 26.83 8.54 -4.94
CA ALA A 317 25.98 7.69 -5.77
C ALA A 317 25.33 8.48 -6.91
N LYS A 318 24.84 9.70 -6.62
CA LYS A 318 24.28 10.64 -7.61
C LYS A 318 25.30 11.00 -8.69
N LYS A 319 26.57 11.25 -8.33
CA LYS A 319 27.65 11.52 -9.29
C LYS A 319 27.94 10.31 -10.18
N THR A 320 27.98 9.11 -9.61
CA THR A 320 28.25 7.86 -10.37
C THR A 320 27.10 7.51 -11.32
N THR A 321 25.86 7.72 -10.89
CA THR A 321 24.65 7.30 -11.64
C THR A 321 24.12 8.36 -12.61
N GLY A 322 24.72 9.56 -12.67
CA GLY A 322 24.31 10.63 -13.59
C GLY A 322 22.99 11.30 -13.19
N LYS A 323 22.29 11.98 -14.11
CA LYS A 323 20.90 12.37 -13.85
C LYS A 323 20.04 11.11 -14.03
N LEU A 324 19.25 10.74 -13.02
CA LEU A 324 18.15 9.81 -13.20
C LEU A 324 17.20 10.47 -14.19
N LYS A 325 17.38 10.16 -15.47
CA LYS A 325 16.35 10.45 -16.44
C LYS A 325 15.26 9.41 -16.20
N PRO A 326 13.96 9.79 -16.27
CA PRO A 326 12.94 8.80 -16.52
C PRO A 326 13.41 7.95 -17.72
N PRO A 327 13.15 6.64 -17.72
CA PRO A 327 13.68 5.73 -18.73
C PRO A 327 13.54 6.38 -20.11
N PRO A 328 14.63 6.47 -20.90
CA PRO A 328 14.54 7.04 -22.24
C PRO A 328 13.44 6.29 -23.01
N PRO A 329 12.77 6.94 -23.98
CA PRO A 329 11.74 6.32 -24.80
C PRO A 329 12.33 5.27 -25.77
N GLU A 330 13.33 4.48 -25.36
CA GLU A 330 13.86 3.32 -26.07
C GLU A 330 12.85 2.18 -26.20
N ALA A 331 11.61 2.40 -25.75
CA ALA A 331 10.45 1.65 -26.18
C ALA A 331 9.81 2.19 -27.47
N ALA A 332 10.39 3.10 -28.25
CA ALA A 332 9.72 3.64 -29.45
C ALA A 332 9.23 2.53 -30.40
N ASP A 333 10.06 1.50 -30.64
CA ASP A 333 9.68 0.34 -31.46
C ASP A 333 8.71 -0.63 -30.74
N ALA A 334 8.76 -0.70 -29.41
CA ALA A 334 7.80 -1.47 -28.59
C ALA A 334 6.49 -0.71 -28.34
N ALA A 335 6.48 0.60 -28.54
CA ALA A 335 5.37 1.49 -28.23
C ALA A 335 4.47 1.72 -29.44
N GLU A 336 5.00 1.57 -30.67
CA GLU A 336 4.16 1.44 -31.87
C GLU A 336 3.29 0.17 -31.75
N ASP A 337 3.88 -0.96 -31.33
CA ASP A 337 3.13 -2.19 -31.01
C ASP A 337 2.12 -1.97 -29.87
N LEU A 338 2.50 -1.22 -28.82
CA LEU A 338 1.60 -0.96 -27.69
C LEU A 338 0.36 -0.16 -28.09
N THR A 339 0.50 0.90 -28.90
CA THR A 339 -0.66 1.69 -29.37
C THR A 339 -1.65 0.81 -30.11
N ASP A 340 -1.17 0.02 -31.07
CA ASP A 340 -2.03 -0.84 -31.88
C ASP A 340 -2.69 -1.93 -31.03
N ARG A 341 -1.95 -2.53 -30.10
CA ARG A 341 -2.48 -3.50 -29.14
C ARG A 341 -3.55 -2.89 -28.23
N LEU A 342 -3.34 -1.67 -27.73
CA LEU A 342 -4.33 -0.94 -26.93
C LEU A 342 -5.59 -0.63 -27.75
N GLN A 343 -5.44 -0.13 -28.99
CA GLN A 343 -6.56 0.15 -29.87
C GLN A 343 -7.36 -1.12 -30.24
N ALA A 344 -6.66 -2.25 -30.40
CA ALA A 344 -7.28 -3.55 -30.67
C ALA A 344 -8.12 -4.07 -29.49
N LEU A 345 -7.96 -3.53 -28.28
CA LEU A 345 -8.80 -3.87 -27.14
C LEU A 345 -10.20 -3.24 -27.21
N ILE A 346 -10.36 -2.10 -27.89
CA ILE A 346 -11.60 -1.33 -27.83
C ILE A 346 -12.76 -2.12 -28.45
N GLY A 347 -13.84 -2.25 -27.71
CA GLY A 347 -15.02 -3.05 -28.04
C GLY A 347 -14.96 -4.49 -27.52
N LYS A 348 -13.82 -4.93 -26.97
CA LYS A 348 -13.69 -6.26 -26.35
C LYS A 348 -14.17 -6.24 -24.90
N PRO A 349 -14.78 -7.34 -24.41
CA PRO A 349 -15.12 -7.45 -22.99
C PRO A 349 -13.85 -7.51 -22.13
N SER A 350 -13.92 -7.07 -20.88
CA SER A 350 -12.81 -7.12 -19.92
C SER A 350 -12.34 -8.54 -19.62
N THR A 351 -13.15 -9.55 -19.96
CA THR A 351 -12.83 -10.97 -19.85
C THR A 351 -12.17 -11.56 -21.11
N ASP A 352 -12.02 -10.77 -22.17
CA ASP A 352 -11.36 -11.22 -23.40
C ASP A 352 -9.89 -11.58 -23.14
N ALA A 353 -9.41 -12.66 -23.75
CA ALA A 353 -8.05 -13.16 -23.50
C ALA A 353 -6.97 -12.12 -23.85
N ALA A 354 -7.17 -11.29 -24.87
CA ALA A 354 -6.23 -10.24 -25.23
C ALA A 354 -6.23 -9.10 -24.20
N VAL A 355 -7.40 -8.75 -23.65
CA VAL A 355 -7.52 -7.75 -22.59
C VAL A 355 -6.82 -8.24 -21.32
N VAL A 356 -7.11 -9.49 -20.91
CA VAL A 356 -6.48 -10.11 -19.72
C VAL A 356 -4.96 -10.23 -19.88
N ALA A 357 -4.48 -10.66 -21.06
CA ALA A 357 -3.07 -10.80 -21.33
C ALA A 357 -2.35 -9.45 -21.27
N LEU A 358 -2.85 -8.42 -21.98
CA LEU A 358 -2.22 -7.10 -21.98
C LEU A 358 -2.30 -6.44 -20.61
N SER A 359 -3.42 -6.56 -19.88
CA SER A 359 -3.52 -6.04 -18.52
C SER A 359 -2.52 -6.72 -17.58
N ARG A 360 -2.31 -8.03 -17.70
CA ARG A 360 -1.30 -8.74 -16.90
C ARG A 360 0.12 -8.27 -17.23
N GLU A 361 0.46 -8.17 -18.51
CA GLU A 361 1.76 -7.68 -18.98
C GLU A 361 2.06 -6.27 -18.47
N LEU A 362 1.07 -5.39 -18.51
CA LEU A 362 1.22 -4.00 -18.12
C LEU A 362 1.05 -3.78 -16.61
N GLY A 363 0.61 -4.79 -15.86
CA GLY A 363 0.32 -4.68 -14.42
C GLY A 363 -0.98 -3.92 -14.10
N LEU A 364 -1.90 -3.84 -15.06
CA LEU A 364 -3.18 -3.13 -14.91
C LEU A 364 -4.19 -3.99 -14.16
N ARG A 365 -4.88 -3.37 -13.20
CA ARG A 365 -5.98 -4.01 -12.47
C ARG A 365 -7.24 -3.95 -13.33
N LEU A 366 -7.74 -5.10 -13.79
CA LEU A 366 -9.02 -5.15 -14.49
C LEU A 366 -10.15 -4.64 -13.57
N PRO A 367 -11.08 -3.83 -14.11
CA PRO A 367 -12.07 -3.18 -13.29
C PRO A 367 -13.10 -4.20 -12.78
N LYS A 368 -13.42 -4.10 -11.49
CA LYS A 368 -14.51 -4.88 -10.86
C LYS A 368 -15.86 -4.12 -10.90
N LYS A 369 -15.81 -2.80 -11.09
CA LYS A 369 -16.94 -1.86 -11.20
C LYS A 369 -16.70 -0.91 -12.37
N HIS A 370 -17.62 0.03 -12.63
CA HIS A 370 -17.42 1.04 -13.68
C HIS A 370 -16.32 2.01 -13.25
N GLU A 371 -15.07 1.64 -13.50
CA GLU A 371 -13.87 2.36 -13.07
C GLU A 371 -12.88 2.38 -14.23
N ASP A 372 -12.30 3.56 -14.48
CA ASP A 372 -11.21 3.73 -15.43
C ASP A 372 -9.95 3.11 -14.82
N VAL A 373 -9.13 2.45 -15.64
CA VAL A 373 -7.89 1.81 -15.15
C VAL A 373 -6.70 2.60 -15.68
N PRO A 374 -6.11 3.50 -14.88
CA PRO A 374 -4.95 4.27 -15.31
C PRO A 374 -3.66 3.46 -15.27
N ASP A 375 -2.82 3.70 -16.27
CA ASP A 375 -1.39 3.45 -16.23
C ASP A 375 -0.67 4.81 -16.11
N THR A 376 -0.53 5.29 -14.88
CA THR A 376 0.15 6.56 -14.61
C THR A 376 1.62 6.54 -15.03
N THR A 377 2.24 5.36 -15.05
CA THR A 377 3.66 5.17 -15.42
C THR A 377 3.91 5.24 -16.92
N ARG A 378 2.91 4.85 -17.73
CA ARG A 378 3.00 4.89 -19.20
C ARG A 378 2.13 5.98 -19.83
N GLY A 379 1.37 6.73 -19.04
CA GLY A 379 0.64 7.90 -19.50
C GLY A 379 -0.61 7.61 -20.32
N PHE A 380 -1.29 6.49 -20.09
CA PHE A 380 -2.58 6.21 -20.69
C PHE A 380 -3.56 5.65 -19.66
N TRP A 381 -4.83 5.55 -20.03
CA TRP A 381 -5.78 4.73 -19.30
C TRP A 381 -6.77 4.06 -20.22
N ILE A 382 -7.43 3.04 -19.69
CA ILE A 382 -8.46 2.28 -20.39
C ILE A 382 -9.82 2.66 -19.82
N ASP A 383 -10.67 3.25 -20.67
CA ASP A 383 -12.05 3.58 -20.34
C ASP A 383 -12.92 2.33 -20.50
N TYR A 384 -13.66 1.97 -19.47
CA TYR A 384 -14.57 0.83 -19.50
C TYR A 384 -16.03 1.28 -19.42
N GLU A 385 -16.90 0.61 -20.17
CA GLU A 385 -18.34 0.78 -20.06
C GLU A 385 -19.02 -0.52 -19.62
N LYS A 386 -20.07 -0.41 -18.82
CA LYS A 386 -20.83 -1.59 -18.41
C LYS A 386 -21.66 -2.09 -19.58
N ALA A 387 -21.49 -3.35 -19.98
CA ALA A 387 -22.32 -3.93 -21.03
C ALA A 387 -23.78 -4.05 -20.54
N THR A 388 -24.73 -3.52 -21.31
CA THR A 388 -26.16 -3.54 -20.97
C THR A 388 -26.62 -4.96 -20.67
N GLY A 389 -27.19 -5.17 -19.48
CA GLY A 389 -27.70 -6.48 -19.04
C GLY A 389 -26.65 -7.53 -18.66
N LYS A 390 -25.35 -7.20 -18.68
CA LYS A 390 -24.27 -8.13 -18.30
C LYS A 390 -23.47 -7.62 -17.09
N LYS A 391 -22.83 -8.55 -16.37
CA LYS A 391 -21.86 -8.24 -15.29
C LYS A 391 -20.44 -7.96 -15.82
N THR A 392 -20.29 -7.84 -17.13
CA THR A 392 -19.00 -7.63 -17.80
C THR A 392 -18.87 -6.19 -18.26
N PHE A 393 -17.64 -5.69 -18.23
CA PHE A 393 -17.29 -4.39 -18.79
C PHE A 393 -16.77 -4.58 -20.22
N THR A 394 -16.92 -3.57 -21.05
CA THR A 394 -16.35 -3.53 -22.40
C THR A 394 -15.38 -2.37 -22.45
N VAL A 395 -14.22 -2.55 -23.09
CA VAL A 395 -13.29 -1.45 -23.31
C VAL A 395 -13.95 -0.44 -24.24
N ARG A 396 -14.35 0.72 -23.70
CA ARG A 396 -15.01 1.79 -24.45
C ARG A 396 -13.98 2.59 -25.26
N GLY A 397 -12.80 2.77 -24.71
CA GLY A 397 -11.76 3.57 -25.35
C GLY A 397 -10.45 3.58 -24.57
N ILE A 398 -9.47 4.24 -25.17
CA ILE A 398 -8.14 4.45 -24.60
C ILE A 398 -7.86 5.95 -24.66
N THR A 399 -7.41 6.52 -23.55
CA THR A 399 -6.99 7.92 -23.50
C THR A 399 -5.50 7.99 -23.22
N PHE A 400 -4.78 8.71 -24.08
CA PHE A 400 -3.36 8.99 -23.97
C PHE A 400 -3.13 10.40 -23.44
N LEU A 401 -2.18 10.57 -22.54
CA LEU A 401 -1.92 11.79 -21.80
C LEU A 401 -0.47 12.25 -22.00
N PRO A 402 -0.20 13.55 -22.15
CA PRO A 402 1.16 14.07 -22.23
C PRO A 402 1.86 14.00 -20.87
N GLN A 403 3.18 14.13 -20.88
CA GLN A 403 3.99 14.17 -19.67
C GLN A 403 3.62 15.35 -18.76
N GLY A 404 3.55 15.09 -17.46
CA GLY A 404 3.34 16.13 -16.44
C GLY A 404 1.91 16.65 -16.37
N ARG A 405 0.94 15.96 -17.01
CA ARG A 405 -0.46 16.32 -16.87
C ARG A 405 -0.97 15.92 -15.49
N HIS A 406 -1.69 16.85 -14.87
CA HIS A 406 -2.51 16.63 -13.70
C HIS A 406 -3.94 16.35 -14.15
N GLN A 407 -4.58 15.34 -13.56
CA GLN A 407 -6.00 15.18 -13.71
C GLN A 407 -6.67 15.01 -12.35
N VAL A 408 -7.57 15.95 -12.05
CA VAL A 408 -8.43 15.90 -10.87
C VAL A 408 -9.67 15.10 -11.24
N ARG A 409 -9.75 13.84 -10.80
CA ARG A 409 -10.98 13.06 -10.91
C ARG A 409 -11.04 12.00 -9.82
N PHE A 410 -12.13 12.04 -9.04
CA PHE A 410 -12.48 11.10 -7.96
C PHE A 410 -11.39 10.91 -6.89
N ASP A 411 -11.50 11.70 -5.81
CA ASP A 411 -10.76 11.56 -4.53
C ASP A 411 -9.22 11.55 -4.61
N GLY A 412 -8.60 12.17 -5.62
CA GLY A 412 -7.15 12.37 -5.64
C GLY A 412 -6.61 13.08 -6.89
N ASP A 413 -5.41 13.61 -6.76
CA ASP A 413 -4.62 14.16 -7.86
C ASP A 413 -3.81 13.04 -8.51
N LEU A 414 -4.15 12.65 -9.75
CA LEU A 414 -3.34 11.70 -10.52
C LEU A 414 -2.41 12.46 -11.48
N ARG A 415 -1.10 12.17 -11.40
CA ARG A 415 -0.09 12.69 -12.33
C ARG A 415 0.42 11.58 -13.25
N PHE A 416 0.60 11.91 -14.52
CA PHE A 416 1.01 10.95 -15.54
C PHE A 416 2.44 11.23 -16.02
N ALA A 417 3.25 10.16 -16.12
CA ALA A 417 4.59 10.21 -16.71
C ALA A 417 4.57 10.65 -18.19
N GLY A 418 3.42 10.51 -18.84
CA GLY A 418 3.19 10.86 -20.24
C GLY A 418 3.36 9.68 -21.18
N TYR A 419 2.47 9.59 -22.16
CA TYR A 419 2.53 8.58 -23.20
C TYR A 419 3.65 8.92 -24.17
N THR A 420 4.60 7.99 -24.30
CA THR A 420 5.78 8.14 -25.15
C THR A 420 5.67 7.38 -26.46
N GLY A 421 4.62 6.56 -26.63
CA GLY A 421 4.36 5.83 -27.87
C GLY A 421 3.77 6.69 -28.98
N GLN A 422 3.66 6.10 -30.16
CA GLN A 422 3.02 6.75 -31.31
C GLN A 422 1.53 6.93 -31.03
N LEU A 423 1.02 8.16 -31.10
CA LEU A 423 -0.42 8.37 -30.91
C LEU A 423 -1.21 7.88 -32.14
N PRO A 424 -2.50 7.56 -31.97
CA PRO A 424 -3.37 7.21 -33.09
C PRO A 424 -3.25 8.21 -34.24
N CYS A 425 -3.25 7.69 -35.47
CA CYS A 425 -3.23 8.49 -36.69
C CYS A 425 -2.00 9.41 -36.86
N GLY A 426 -0.86 9.11 -36.21
CA GLY A 426 0.38 9.87 -36.38
C GLY A 426 0.34 11.27 -35.76
N ILE A 427 -0.50 11.45 -34.74
CA ILE A 427 -0.59 12.68 -33.97
C ILE A 427 0.62 12.77 -33.03
N ALA A 428 1.07 13.98 -32.73
CA ALA A 428 1.98 14.25 -31.64
C ALA A 428 1.31 15.21 -30.66
N PHE A 429 1.58 15.09 -29.35
CA PHE A 429 1.04 16.05 -28.35
C PHE A 429 1.42 17.52 -28.65
N GLN A 430 2.48 17.72 -29.44
CA GLN A 430 2.99 19.05 -29.77
C GLN A 430 2.40 19.60 -31.07
N ASP A 431 1.56 18.81 -31.74
CA ASP A 431 0.88 19.24 -32.95
C ASP A 431 -0.05 20.43 -32.61
N PRO A 432 0.12 21.57 -33.29
CA PRO A 432 -0.81 22.68 -33.12
C PRO A 432 -2.18 22.27 -33.69
N ARG A 433 -3.26 22.78 -33.09
CA ARG A 433 -4.65 22.52 -33.49
C ARG A 433 -4.88 22.54 -35.01
N ARG A 434 -4.30 23.52 -35.72
CA ARG A 434 -4.42 23.67 -37.18
C ARG A 434 -3.78 22.54 -37.99
N SER A 435 -2.70 21.94 -37.48
CA SER A 435 -2.00 20.84 -38.17
C SER A 435 -2.82 19.55 -38.16
N LEU A 436 -3.67 19.33 -37.15
CA LEU A 436 -4.49 18.12 -37.07
C LEU A 436 -5.51 18.05 -38.20
N THR A 437 -6.16 19.17 -38.54
CA THR A 437 -7.10 19.21 -39.68
C THR A 437 -6.39 18.94 -41.01
N ALA A 438 -5.13 19.35 -41.15
CA ALA A 438 -4.34 19.03 -42.35
C ALA A 438 -3.97 17.55 -42.41
N LYS A 439 -3.63 16.93 -41.27
CA LYS A 439 -3.27 15.51 -41.17
C LYS A 439 -4.47 14.57 -41.32
N LEU A 440 -5.59 14.89 -40.68
CA LEU A 440 -6.73 13.99 -40.49
C LEU A 440 -7.95 14.37 -41.34
N GLY A 441 -7.86 15.49 -42.06
CA GLY A 441 -8.98 16.06 -42.80
C GLY A 441 -9.97 16.81 -41.91
N LYS A 442 -11.11 17.17 -42.49
CA LYS A 442 -12.14 17.98 -41.83
C LYS A 442 -12.72 17.23 -40.62
N PRO A 443 -12.74 17.84 -39.42
CA PRO A 443 -13.32 17.19 -38.25
C PRO A 443 -14.84 17.04 -38.38
N THR A 444 -15.37 16.06 -37.65
CA THR A 444 -16.81 15.82 -37.52
C THR A 444 -17.45 16.83 -36.56
N ASP A 445 -16.76 17.14 -35.47
CA ASP A 445 -17.15 18.17 -34.50
C ASP A 445 -15.90 18.91 -33.99
N SER A 446 -16.05 20.16 -33.58
CA SER A 446 -14.94 21.00 -33.12
C SER A 446 -15.47 22.15 -32.27
N ASP A 447 -15.07 22.20 -31.00
CA ASP A 447 -15.32 23.30 -30.07
C ASP A 447 -14.00 23.90 -29.55
N GLU A 448 -14.05 24.86 -28.62
CA GLU A 448 -12.84 25.55 -28.11
C GLU A 448 -11.83 24.57 -27.50
N ASP A 449 -12.32 23.57 -26.78
CA ASP A 449 -11.51 22.67 -25.95
C ASP A 449 -11.29 21.30 -26.59
N SER A 450 -11.90 21.00 -27.74
CA SER A 450 -11.81 19.68 -28.37
C SER A 450 -11.99 19.68 -29.89
N ILE A 451 -11.46 18.66 -30.54
CA ILE A 451 -11.79 18.29 -31.91
C ILE A 451 -12.11 16.80 -31.98
N GLU A 452 -13.19 16.45 -32.68
CA GLU A 452 -13.62 15.08 -32.90
C GLU A 452 -13.58 14.68 -34.39
N TRP A 453 -13.05 13.49 -34.67
CA TRP A 453 -13.14 12.81 -35.96
C TRP A 453 -13.86 11.48 -35.84
N LEU A 454 -14.84 11.25 -36.71
CA LEU A 454 -15.58 10.00 -36.80
C LEU A 454 -15.09 9.15 -37.98
N PHE A 455 -14.44 8.04 -37.67
CA PHE A 455 -13.94 7.05 -38.62
C PHE A 455 -15.01 5.98 -38.85
N ARG A 456 -15.93 6.26 -39.80
CA ARG A 456 -17.16 5.48 -40.00
C ARG A 456 -16.91 4.02 -40.41
N LYS A 457 -15.88 3.74 -41.19
CA LYS A 457 -15.57 2.37 -41.65
C LYS A 457 -15.11 1.51 -40.48
N GLU A 458 -14.34 2.12 -39.58
CA GLU A 458 -13.71 1.52 -38.42
C GLU A 458 -14.63 1.51 -37.19
N LYS A 459 -15.76 2.25 -37.25
CA LYS A 459 -16.65 2.50 -36.11
C LYS A 459 -15.89 3.04 -34.90
N ARG A 460 -14.93 3.93 -35.14
CA ARG A 460 -14.12 4.59 -34.12
C ARG A 460 -14.34 6.10 -34.14
N ARG A 461 -14.12 6.74 -33.00
CA ARG A 461 -13.99 8.19 -32.89
C ARG A 461 -12.67 8.54 -32.22
N LEU A 462 -12.06 9.60 -32.71
CA LEU A 462 -10.88 10.23 -32.14
C LEU A 462 -11.32 11.56 -31.54
N ILE A 463 -11.00 11.78 -30.27
CA ILE A 463 -11.21 13.07 -29.61
C ILE A 463 -9.87 13.60 -29.14
N VAL A 464 -9.50 14.80 -29.59
CA VAL A 464 -8.30 15.50 -29.15
C VAL A 464 -8.72 16.68 -28.31
N TRP A 465 -8.33 16.68 -27.04
CA TRP A 465 -8.65 17.75 -26.09
C TRP A 465 -7.51 18.75 -26.00
N PHE A 466 -7.85 20.02 -25.84
CA PHE A 466 -6.93 21.14 -25.75
C PHE A 466 -7.12 21.90 -24.45
N GLU A 467 -6.04 22.51 -23.97
CA GLU A 467 -6.09 23.56 -22.97
C GLU A 467 -5.00 24.57 -23.35
N LYS A 468 -5.38 25.85 -23.45
CA LYS A 468 -4.49 26.95 -23.85
C LYS A 468 -3.73 26.64 -25.15
N GLY A 469 -4.42 26.01 -26.10
CA GLY A 469 -3.90 25.66 -27.42
C GLY A 469 -2.95 24.47 -27.48
N LYS A 470 -2.69 23.78 -26.36
CA LYS A 470 -1.87 22.56 -26.30
C LYS A 470 -2.75 21.32 -26.16
N ILE A 471 -2.35 20.22 -26.79
CA ILE A 471 -3.08 18.95 -26.63
C ILE A 471 -2.88 18.44 -25.20
N GLN A 472 -3.99 18.17 -24.54
CA GLN A 472 -4.03 17.64 -23.18
C GLN A 472 -4.34 16.16 -23.14
N SER A 473 -5.13 15.66 -24.08
CA SER A 473 -5.37 14.23 -24.23
C SER A 473 -5.75 13.87 -25.66
N VAL A 474 -5.43 12.64 -26.03
CA VAL A 474 -5.90 12.01 -27.25
C VAL A 474 -6.67 10.76 -26.86
N SER A 475 -7.97 10.72 -27.17
CA SER A 475 -8.85 9.59 -26.84
C SER A 475 -9.28 8.88 -28.12
N TRP A 476 -9.07 7.57 -28.17
CA TRP A 476 -9.56 6.69 -29.23
C TRP A 476 -10.69 5.84 -28.65
N LEU A 477 -11.93 6.05 -29.13
CA LEU A 477 -13.13 5.49 -28.53
C LEU A 477 -13.95 4.71 -29.54
N ASN A 478 -14.80 3.81 -29.05
CA ASN A 478 -15.83 3.16 -29.85
C ASN A 478 -16.93 4.16 -30.25
N ALA A 479 -17.32 4.15 -31.53
CA ALA A 479 -18.35 5.04 -32.08
C ALA A 479 -19.78 4.48 -31.95
N THR A 480 -19.95 3.20 -31.58
CA THR A 480 -21.25 2.51 -31.66
C THR A 480 -22.29 2.91 -30.61
N GLN A 481 -22.05 3.92 -29.78
CA GLN A 481 -23.08 4.47 -28.89
C GLN A 481 -23.09 6.00 -28.99
N GLY A 482 -24.08 6.48 -29.74
CA GLY A 482 -24.42 7.89 -29.85
C GLY A 482 -24.97 8.44 -28.53
N ARG A 483 -24.91 9.76 -28.42
CA ARG A 483 -25.58 10.57 -27.40
C ARG A 483 -27.04 10.18 -27.23
#